data_AF-A0A9D5EPA7-F1
#
_entry.id   AF-A0A9D5EPA7-F1
#
_cell.length_a   1.000
_cell.length_b   1.000
_cell.length_c   1.000
_cell.angle_alpha   90.00
_cell.angle_beta   90.00
_cell.angle_gamma   90.00
#
_symmetry.space_group_name_H-M   'P 1'
#
loop_
_entity.id
_entity.type
_entity.pdbx_description
1 polymer ?
#
loop_
_entity_poly.entity_id
_entity_poly.type
_entity_poly.pdbx_seq_one_letter_code
_entity_poly.pdbx_strand_id
1 'polypeptide(L)'
;MADSKLRSLLEAAAEKTERGGLAWQAFDDESFRAAIGTGYVHIQRGSTQTADYDGDLHPATTYSVQISDAQGRVVAEDDATFGFDGCGPFARLFEAARKSALGSDRVIDEMLHSLSSPAK
;
A
#
# COMPACT_ATOMS: atom_id res chain seq x y z
N MET A 1 -13.96 10.99 -9.81
CA MET A 1 -13.55 11.71 -8.58
C MET A 1 -13.59 10.65 -7.49
N ALA A 2 -12.44 10.18 -6.99
CA ALA A 2 -12.40 9.21 -5.91
C ALA A 2 -13.32 9.64 -4.77
N ASP A 3 -14.15 8.73 -4.25
CA ASP A 3 -15.07 9.02 -3.15
C ASP A 3 -14.28 9.61 -1.97
N SER A 4 -14.68 10.80 -1.51
CA SER A 4 -14.04 11.48 -0.37
C SER A 4 -13.87 10.57 0.85
N LYS A 5 -14.81 9.63 1.08
CA LYS A 5 -14.76 8.67 2.19
C LYS A 5 -13.71 7.60 1.97
N LEU A 6 -13.54 7.11 0.74
CA LEU A 6 -12.50 6.14 0.43
C LEU A 6 -11.14 6.77 0.69
N ARG A 7 -10.90 7.98 0.19
CA ARG A 7 -9.64 8.70 0.44
C ARG A 7 -9.34 8.87 1.93
N SER A 8 -10.32 9.32 2.72
CA SER A 8 -10.16 9.43 4.18
C SER A 8 -9.90 8.08 4.85
N LEU A 9 -10.50 6.99 4.35
CA LEU A 9 -10.21 5.65 4.83
C LEU A 9 -8.76 5.23 4.52
N LEU A 10 -8.26 5.50 3.32
CA LEU A 10 -6.88 5.16 2.95
C LEU A 10 -5.87 5.94 3.80
N GLU A 11 -6.11 7.23 4.01
CA GLU A 11 -5.27 8.07 4.86
C GLU A 11 -5.25 7.59 6.31
N ALA A 12 -6.43 7.31 6.89
CA ALA A 12 -6.53 6.79 8.24
C ALA A 12 -5.90 5.39 8.39
N ALA A 13 -6.04 4.53 7.38
CA ALA A 13 -5.41 3.21 7.36
C ALA A 13 -3.89 3.33 7.29
N ALA A 14 -3.36 4.24 6.47
CA ALA A 14 -1.92 4.48 6.37
C ALA A 14 -1.36 4.97 7.70
N GLU A 15 -1.96 6.00 8.31
CA GLU A 15 -1.54 6.53 9.60
C GLU A 15 -1.58 5.48 10.72
N LYS A 16 -2.63 4.67 10.76
CA LYS A 16 -2.75 3.61 11.77
C LYS A 16 -1.73 2.50 11.55
N THR A 17 -1.38 2.18 10.30
CA THR A 17 -0.33 1.21 9.95
C THR A 17 1.05 1.70 10.35
N GLU A 18 1.38 2.96 10.03
CA GLU A 18 2.65 3.59 10.41
C GLU A 18 2.85 3.64 11.93
N ARG A 19 1.77 3.66 12.70
CA ARG A 19 1.79 3.58 14.18
C ARG A 19 1.78 2.14 14.72
N GLY A 20 1.88 1.13 13.85
CA GLY A 20 1.84 -0.30 14.23
C GLY A 20 0.46 -0.81 14.66
N GLY A 21 -0.60 -0.06 14.38
CA GLY A 21 -1.98 -0.37 14.83
C GLY A 21 -2.81 -1.21 13.84
N LEU A 22 -2.25 -1.56 12.68
CA LEU A 22 -2.88 -2.42 11.68
C LEU A 22 -1.93 -3.54 11.29
N ALA A 23 -2.42 -4.78 11.36
CA ALA A 23 -1.70 -5.95 10.89
C ALA A 23 -2.11 -6.24 9.44
N TRP A 24 -1.11 -6.34 8.57
CA TRP A 24 -1.28 -6.65 7.16
C TRP A 24 -0.88 -8.08 6.85
N GLN A 25 -1.69 -8.75 6.06
CA GLN A 25 -1.38 -10.03 5.44
C GLN A 25 -0.88 -9.77 4.02
N ALA A 26 0.30 -10.32 3.67
CA ALA A 26 0.80 -10.37 2.31
C ALA A 26 0.22 -11.59 1.58
N PHE A 27 -0.22 -11.41 0.34
CA PHE A 27 -0.50 -12.51 -0.60
C PHE A 27 0.68 -12.75 -1.53
N ASP A 28 1.39 -11.67 -1.87
CA ASP A 28 2.66 -11.61 -2.57
C ASP A 28 3.38 -10.28 -2.19
N ASP A 29 4.49 -9.95 -2.85
CA ASP A 29 5.29 -8.75 -2.57
C ASP A 29 4.59 -7.43 -2.97
N GLU A 30 3.49 -7.52 -3.71
CA GLU A 30 2.77 -6.41 -4.33
C GLU A 30 1.28 -6.38 -3.93
N SER A 31 0.85 -7.19 -2.96
CA SER A 31 -0.56 -7.39 -2.63
C SER A 31 -0.77 -7.64 -1.13
N PHE A 32 -1.49 -6.72 -0.47
CA PHE A 32 -1.63 -6.70 0.99
C PHE A 32 -3.08 -6.45 1.42
N ARG A 33 -3.52 -7.14 2.48
CA ARG A 33 -4.85 -6.93 3.08
C ARG A 33 -4.79 -6.75 4.59
N ALA A 34 -5.63 -5.86 5.09
CA ALA A 34 -5.86 -5.69 6.53
C ALA A 34 -7.36 -5.72 6.84
N ALA A 35 -7.69 -6.26 8.02
CA ALA A 35 -9.03 -6.15 8.57
C ALA A 35 -9.20 -4.78 9.25
N ILE A 36 -10.27 -4.05 8.91
CA ILE A 36 -10.60 -2.75 9.51
C ILE A 36 -12.07 -2.77 9.90
N GLY A 37 -12.36 -2.75 11.21
CA GLY A 37 -13.72 -2.86 11.72
C GLY A 37 -14.35 -4.19 11.28
N THR A 38 -15.49 -4.12 10.59
CA THR A 38 -16.20 -5.29 10.07
C THR A 38 -15.82 -5.66 8.64
N GLY A 39 -14.87 -4.96 8.02
CA GLY A 39 -14.52 -5.16 6.62
C GLY A 39 -13.02 -5.33 6.42
N TYR A 40 -12.62 -5.28 5.17
CA TYR A 40 -11.24 -5.41 4.76
C TYR A 40 -10.85 -4.34 3.76
N VAL A 41 -9.61 -3.88 3.87
CA VAL A 41 -8.93 -3.10 2.84
C VAL A 41 -7.92 -4.02 2.19
N HIS A 42 -7.99 -4.15 0.87
CA HIS A 42 -6.99 -4.80 0.04
C HIS A 42 -6.36 -3.73 -0.84
N ILE A 43 -5.04 -3.62 -0.83
CA ILE A 43 -4.27 -2.76 -1.72
C ILE A 43 -3.28 -3.60 -2.52
N GLN A 44 -3.18 -3.31 -3.81
CA GLN A 44 -2.24 -3.95 -4.72
C GLN A 44 -1.52 -2.90 -5.56
N ARG A 45 -0.24 -3.17 -5.87
CA ARG A 45 0.54 -2.39 -6.83
C ARG A 45 0.74 -3.21 -8.11
N GLY A 46 0.75 -2.51 -9.24
CA GLY A 46 1.01 -3.07 -10.54
C GLY A 46 1.83 -2.11 -11.41
N SER A 47 2.06 -2.52 -12.64
CA SER A 47 2.74 -1.72 -13.66
C SER A 47 1.93 -1.74 -14.95
N THR A 48 1.85 -0.59 -15.61
CA THR A 48 1.24 -0.42 -16.94
C THR A 48 2.13 0.45 -17.82
N GLN A 49 1.66 0.77 -19.02
CA GLN A 49 2.26 1.79 -19.88
C GLN A 49 1.26 2.92 -20.13
N THR A 50 1.74 4.15 -20.14
CA THR A 50 0.95 5.35 -20.50
C THR A 50 1.59 6.02 -21.70
N ALA A 51 0.79 6.37 -22.70
CA ALA A 51 1.25 7.18 -23.82
C ALA A 51 1.36 8.65 -23.41
N ASP A 52 2.42 9.34 -23.83
CA ASP A 52 2.47 10.79 -23.78
C ASP A 52 1.69 11.44 -24.96
N TYR A 53 1.79 12.76 -25.10
CA TYR A 53 1.10 13.50 -26.15
C TYR A 53 1.55 13.11 -27.57
N ASP A 54 2.79 12.68 -27.71
CA ASP A 54 3.39 12.28 -28.99
C ASP A 54 3.13 10.79 -29.29
N GLY A 55 2.54 10.05 -28.34
CA GLY A 55 2.17 8.65 -28.47
C GLY A 55 3.23 7.67 -27.99
N ASP A 56 4.33 8.17 -27.40
CA ASP A 56 5.39 7.33 -26.86
C ASP A 56 4.94 6.68 -25.55
N LEU A 57 5.18 5.37 -25.43
CA LEU A 57 4.79 4.59 -24.27
C LEU A 57 5.85 4.67 -23.17
N HIS A 58 5.43 5.13 -21.99
CA HIS A 58 6.25 5.21 -20.79
C HIS A 58 5.74 4.25 -19.71
N PRO A 59 6.63 3.60 -18.94
CA PRO A 59 6.21 2.78 -17.82
C PRO A 59 5.50 3.65 -16.76
N ALA A 60 4.42 3.12 -16.19
CA ALA A 60 3.69 3.77 -15.11
C ALA A 60 3.35 2.75 -14.02
N THR A 61 3.34 3.22 -12.77
CA THR A 61 2.93 2.40 -11.63
C THR A 61 1.43 2.54 -11.42
N THR A 62 0.74 1.43 -11.21
CA THR A 62 -0.68 1.43 -10.86
C THR A 62 -0.87 0.95 -9.43
N TYR A 63 -1.91 1.46 -8.78
CA TYR A 63 -2.40 0.96 -7.51
C TYR A 63 -3.89 0.70 -7.63
N SER A 64 -4.34 -0.42 -7.09
CA SER A 64 -5.76 -0.72 -6.94
C SER A 64 -6.08 -0.89 -5.47
N VAL A 65 -7.23 -0.40 -5.04
CA VAL A 65 -7.77 -0.65 -3.71
C VAL A 65 -9.17 -1.24 -3.83
N GLN A 66 -9.43 -2.28 -3.05
CA GLN A 66 -10.76 -2.84 -2.85
C GLN A 66 -11.12 -2.85 -1.37
N ILE A 67 -12.33 -2.35 -1.09
CA ILE A 67 -12.95 -2.41 0.23
C ILE A 67 -14.04 -3.47 0.18
N SER A 68 -13.99 -4.43 1.10
CA SER A 68 -14.99 -5.48 1.21
C SER A 68 -15.62 -5.55 2.60
N ASP A 69 -16.87 -6.00 2.66
CA ASP A 69 -17.54 -6.33 3.93
C ASP A 69 -17.01 -7.65 4.54
N ALA A 70 -17.54 -8.03 5.71
CA ALA A 70 -17.13 -9.25 6.41
C ALA A 70 -17.35 -10.53 5.60
N GLN A 71 -18.30 -10.50 4.65
CA GLN A 71 -18.65 -11.61 3.78
C GLN A 71 -17.81 -11.62 2.50
N GLY A 72 -16.89 -10.66 2.33
CA GLY A 72 -16.01 -10.55 1.17
C GLY A 72 -16.67 -9.88 -0.04
N ARG A 73 -17.85 -9.25 0.11
CA ARG A 73 -18.47 -8.49 -0.98
C ARG A 73 -17.77 -7.15 -1.10
N VAL A 74 -17.30 -6.81 -2.30
CA VAL A 74 -16.71 -5.51 -2.60
C VAL A 74 -17.80 -4.44 -2.50
N VAL A 75 -17.54 -3.42 -1.68
CA VAL A 75 -18.43 -2.27 -1.44
C VAL A 75 -17.89 -0.97 -2.01
N ALA A 76 -16.58 -0.91 -2.27
CA ALA A 76 -15.93 0.18 -2.97
C ALA A 76 -14.63 -0.32 -3.60
N GLU A 77 -14.28 0.22 -4.75
CA GLU A 77 -12.99 0.02 -5.42
C GLU A 77 -12.57 1.31 -6.10
N ASP A 78 -11.26 1.51 -6.23
CA ASP A 78 -10.68 2.63 -6.95
C ASP A 78 -9.25 2.31 -7.38
N ASP A 79 -8.83 2.95 -8.46
CA ASP A 79 -7.54 2.71 -9.09
C ASP A 79 -6.82 4.03 -9.34
N ALA A 80 -5.50 4.02 -9.20
CA ALA A 80 -4.64 5.17 -9.45
C ALA A 80 -3.45 4.77 -10.31
N THR A 81 -3.23 5.51 -11.40
CA THR A 81 -2.04 5.37 -12.25
C THR A 81 -1.14 6.57 -12.05
N PHE A 82 0.10 6.34 -11.62
CA PHE A 82 1.12 7.37 -11.44
C PHE A 82 2.19 7.22 -12.50
N GLY A 83 2.20 8.16 -13.44
CA GLY A 83 3.18 8.23 -14.53
C GLY A 83 4.43 9.03 -14.15
N PHE A 84 4.29 10.21 -13.54
CA PHE A 84 5.45 11.12 -13.38
C PHE A 84 5.52 11.99 -12.11
N ASP A 85 4.47 12.16 -11.30
CA ASP A 85 4.63 12.88 -10.03
C ASP A 85 3.52 12.62 -9.00
N GLY A 86 3.93 12.47 -7.74
CA GLY A 86 3.07 12.45 -6.55
C GLY A 86 2.71 11.06 -6.02
N CYS A 87 3.33 10.64 -4.91
CA CYS A 87 2.81 9.55 -4.08
C CYS A 87 1.49 9.99 -3.43
N GLY A 88 0.36 9.65 -4.07
CA GLY A 88 -0.96 9.82 -3.50
C GLY A 88 -1.23 8.88 -2.31
N PRO A 89 -2.42 8.96 -1.69
CA PRO A 89 -2.80 8.14 -0.53
C PRO A 89 -2.68 6.62 -0.79
N PHE A 90 -2.81 6.18 -2.04
CA PHE A 90 -2.59 4.80 -2.47
C PHE A 90 -1.14 4.35 -2.26
N ALA A 91 -0.18 5.09 -2.82
CA ALA A 91 1.23 4.76 -2.70
C ALA A 91 1.70 4.79 -1.23
N ARG A 92 1.24 5.78 -0.46
CA ARG A 92 1.53 5.86 0.99
C ARG A 92 1.00 4.63 1.73
N LEU A 93 -0.27 4.28 1.51
CA LEU A 93 -0.88 3.11 2.15
C LEU A 93 -0.15 1.82 1.76
N PHE A 94 0.18 1.66 0.49
CA PHE A 94 0.89 0.49 -0.01
C PHE A 94 2.26 0.32 0.65
N GLU A 95 3.07 1.37 0.71
CA GLU A 95 4.40 1.29 1.34
C GLU A 95 4.30 1.02 2.84
N ALA A 96 3.30 1.59 3.52
CA ALA A 96 3.04 1.28 4.94
C ALA A 96 2.64 -0.19 5.13
N ALA A 97 1.72 -0.69 4.30
CA ALA A 97 1.26 -2.08 4.32
C ALA A 97 2.42 -3.06 4.06
N ARG A 98 3.24 -2.79 3.04
CA ARG A 98 4.41 -3.58 2.67
C ARG A 98 5.42 -3.67 3.81
N LYS A 99 5.80 -2.53 4.39
CA LYS A 99 6.74 -2.49 5.54
C LYS A 99 6.22 -3.28 6.73
N SER A 100 4.93 -3.11 7.04
CA SER A 100 4.26 -3.82 8.13
C SER A 100 4.20 -5.34 7.89
N ALA A 101 3.74 -5.77 6.71
CA ALA A 101 3.55 -7.18 6.38
C ALA A 101 4.88 -7.95 6.24
N LEU A 102 5.89 -7.33 5.62
CA LEU A 102 7.20 -7.96 5.41
C LEU A 102 8.12 -7.81 6.62
N GLY A 103 7.68 -7.12 7.68
CA GLY A 103 8.50 -6.85 8.86
C GLY A 103 9.80 -6.11 8.52
N SER A 104 9.79 -5.24 7.50
CA SER A 104 11.00 -4.58 7.02
C SER A 104 11.70 -3.78 8.11
N ASP A 105 10.93 -3.15 9.01
CA ASP A 105 11.49 -2.41 10.14
C ASP A 105 12.24 -3.33 11.10
N ARG A 106 11.73 -4.55 11.34
CA ARG A 106 12.44 -5.56 12.15
C ARG A 106 13.75 -5.99 11.50
N VAL A 107 13.74 -6.23 10.19
CA VAL A 107 14.96 -6.60 9.45
C VAL A 107 15.98 -5.46 9.52
N ILE A 108 15.55 -4.21 9.35
CA ILE A 108 16.42 -3.03 9.45
C ILE A 108 16.96 -2.88 10.87
N ASP A 109 16.13 -3.07 11.91
CA ASP A 109 16.56 -3.02 13.31
C ASP A 109 17.60 -4.11 13.63
N GLU A 110 17.40 -5.34 13.14
CA GLU A 110 18.37 -6.44 13.29
C GLU A 110 19.69 -6.12 12.57
N MET A 111 19.64 -5.54 11.36
CA MET A 111 20.82 -5.07 10.64
C MET A 111 21.54 -3.95 11.39
N LEU A 112 20.83 -2.93 11.85
CA LEU A 112 21.40 -1.84 12.65
C LEU A 112 22.04 -2.35 13.94
N HIS A 113 21.41 -3.30 14.62
CA HIS A 113 21.95 -3.94 15.81
C HIS A 113 23.26 -4.70 15.53
N SER A 114 23.34 -5.40 14.39
CA SER A 114 24.57 -6.10 13.98
C SER A 114 25.74 -5.15 13.67
N LEU A 115 25.46 -3.97 13.09
CA LEU A 115 26.47 -2.97 12.76
C LEU A 115 26.97 -2.18 13.99
N SER A 116 26.12 -2.05 15.01
CA SER A 116 26.43 -1.33 16.25
C SER A 116 27.08 -2.19 17.33
N SER A 117 27.07 -3.52 17.16
CA SER A 117 27.77 -4.43 18.05
C SER A 117 29.24 -4.59 17.59
N PRO A 118 30.25 -4.24 18.41
CA PRO A 118 31.64 -4.47 18.03
C PRO A 118 31.86 -5.98 17.86
N ALA A 119 32.51 -6.36 16.75
CA ALA A 119 32.93 -7.75 16.51
C ALA A 119 33.74 -8.24 17.72
N LYS A 120 33.30 -9.35 18.30
CA LYS A 120 33.98 -9.99 19.43
C LYS A 120 35.20 -10.77 18.97
#